data_AF-A0A093XWQ0-F1
#
_entry.id   AF-A0A093XWQ0-F1
#
_cell.length_a   1.000
_cell.length_b   1.000
_cell.length_c   1.000
_cell.angle_alpha   90.00
_cell.angle_beta   90.00
_cell.angle_gamma   90.00
#
_symmetry.space_group_name_H-M   'P 1'
#
loop_
_entity.id
_entity.type
_entity.pdbx_description
1 polymer ?
#
loop_
_entity_poly.entity_id
_entity_poly.type
_entity_poly.pdbx_seq_one_letter_code
_entity_poly.pdbx_strand_id
1 'polypeptide(L)'
;GCSPDQSNASQRDKPPLLLVLVQFGYWEEESSLSNLLRLPHLLGYDTTMSVQLDNQQSIIDYCRSCPDDQLIGGSKYGNRVVKLPNYDLVVKFGRQVSSYEAKNQQKEYNIVDPKIVTVPWVHNFFVDDEGWGYMVSDFIAGKTIDPLPHSHIQKLASVLEFFWLYYL
;
A
#
# COMPACT_ATOMS: atom_id res chain seq x y z
N GLY A 1 34.59 33.34 -31.42
CA GLY A 1 34.29 34.15 -30.24
C GLY A 1 33.10 33.54 -29.53
N CYS A 2 33.28 33.25 -28.25
CA CYS A 2 32.27 32.98 -27.20
C CYS A 2 31.37 31.73 -27.30
N SER A 3 31.69 30.74 -26.45
CA SER A 3 30.71 29.98 -25.62
C SER A 3 30.28 30.83 -24.41
N PRO A 4 29.35 30.38 -23.54
CA PRO A 4 28.24 29.41 -23.69
C PRO A 4 26.90 30.01 -23.19
N ASP A 5 25.78 29.30 -23.31
CA ASP A 5 24.77 29.35 -22.25
C ASP A 5 24.02 28.01 -22.11
N GLN A 6 24.07 27.49 -20.89
CA GLN A 6 23.35 26.33 -20.41
C GLN A 6 21.98 26.79 -19.90
N SER A 7 20.91 26.08 -20.24
CA SER A 7 19.72 26.06 -19.40
C SER A 7 19.24 24.63 -19.21
N ASN A 8 19.76 24.04 -18.13
CA ASN A 8 19.22 22.91 -17.39
C ASN A 8 17.70 23.04 -17.23
N ALA A 9 16.94 22.22 -17.95
CA ALA A 9 15.59 21.87 -17.52
C ALA A 9 15.74 20.75 -16.48
N SER A 10 15.80 21.15 -15.21
CA SER A 10 15.76 20.28 -14.04
C SER A 10 14.65 19.23 -14.20
N GLN A 11 15.05 18.01 -14.53
CA GLN A 11 14.35 16.80 -14.11
C GLN A 11 14.24 16.89 -12.59
N ARG A 12 13.07 17.32 -12.10
CA ARG A 12 12.75 17.21 -10.69
C ARG A 12 12.55 15.73 -10.42
N ASP A 13 13.64 15.07 -10.02
CA ASP A 13 13.57 13.78 -9.35
C ASP A 13 12.62 13.94 -8.17
N LYS A 14 11.40 13.41 -8.34
CA LYS A 14 10.45 13.28 -7.23
C LYS A 14 11.07 12.28 -6.25
N PRO A 15 11.22 12.63 -4.96
CA PRO A 15 11.88 11.77 -4.00
C PRO A 15 11.08 10.46 -3.87
N PRO A 16 11.76 9.30 -3.74
CA PRO A 16 11.10 8.01 -3.61
C PRO A 16 10.23 8.03 -2.35
N LEU A 17 8.93 7.83 -2.52
CA LEU A 17 7.94 7.77 -1.45
C LEU A 17 8.33 6.63 -0.51
N LEU A 18 8.66 6.99 0.74
CA LEU A 18 8.93 6.05 1.81
C LEU A 18 7.57 5.49 2.25
N LEU A 19 7.12 4.45 1.57
CA LEU A 19 6.08 3.57 2.06
C LEU A 19 6.61 2.90 3.33
N VAL A 20 5.75 2.65 4.32
CA VAL A 20 6.05 2.03 5.63
C VAL A 20 6.62 3.06 6.61
N LEU A 21 5.95 3.42 7.71
CA LEU A 21 5.53 2.64 8.86
C LEU A 21 4.29 3.38 9.37
N VAL A 22 3.10 2.79 9.40
CA VAL A 22 2.52 2.26 10.64
C VAL A 22 1.26 1.48 10.22
N GLN A 23 1.38 0.18 10.04
CA GLN A 23 0.28 -0.73 10.38
C GLN A 23 0.44 -1.00 11.87
N PHE A 24 -0.18 -0.21 12.74
CA PHE A 24 -0.26 -0.54 14.17
C PHE A 24 -1.14 -1.80 14.31
N GLY A 25 -0.53 -2.98 14.20
CA GLY A 25 -1.19 -4.25 14.49
C GLY A 25 -0.56 -5.45 13.79
N TYR A 26 0.38 -6.07 14.51
CA TYR A 26 0.98 -7.39 14.28
C TYR A 26 2.06 -7.51 13.19
N TRP A 27 3.30 -7.44 13.69
CA TRP A 27 4.43 -8.18 13.15
C TRP A 27 4.12 -9.68 13.24
N GLU A 28 4.05 -10.37 12.11
CA GLU A 28 4.43 -11.78 12.02
C GLU A 28 5.65 -11.85 11.10
N GLU A 29 6.69 -12.52 11.61
CA GLU A 29 7.95 -12.85 10.97
C GLU A 29 7.77 -13.61 9.64
N GLU A 30 8.80 -13.55 8.80
CA GLU A 30 9.03 -14.29 7.55
C GLU A 30 8.43 -13.69 6.26
N SER A 31 9.11 -12.63 5.78
CA SER A 31 9.16 -12.27 4.37
C SER A 31 10.09 -13.21 3.60
N SER A 32 9.59 -13.92 2.59
CA SER A 32 10.41 -14.48 1.52
C SER A 32 9.96 -13.94 0.16
N LEU A 33 10.70 -12.91 -0.26
CA LEU A 33 11.26 -12.68 -1.60
C LEU A 33 10.33 -12.60 -2.82
N SER A 34 10.32 -11.38 -3.38
CA SER A 34 10.35 -11.04 -4.80
C SER A 34 9.24 -11.61 -5.70
N ASN A 35 8.26 -10.76 -6.04
CA ASN A 35 7.64 -10.83 -7.37
C ASN A 35 7.52 -9.42 -7.96
N LEU A 36 8.60 -9.05 -8.63
CA LEU A 36 8.64 -8.03 -9.66
C LEU A 36 7.53 -8.27 -10.69
N LEU A 37 6.74 -7.22 -10.94
CA LEU A 37 6.14 -6.85 -12.23
C LEU A 37 6.23 -7.94 -13.32
N ARG A 38 5.20 -8.77 -13.45
CA ARG A 38 4.92 -9.48 -14.70
C ARG A 38 3.48 -9.21 -15.11
N LEU A 39 3.35 -8.44 -16.19
CA LEU A 39 2.15 -8.32 -17.00
C LEU A 39 1.85 -9.70 -17.62
N PRO A 40 0.66 -10.30 -17.41
CA PRO A 40 0.22 -11.41 -18.24
C PRO A 40 -0.47 -10.82 -19.48
N HIS A 41 0.32 -10.52 -20.51
CA HIS A 41 -0.20 -10.58 -21.87
C HIS A 41 0.19 -11.96 -22.41
N LEU A 42 -0.74 -12.60 -23.12
CA LEU A 42 -0.67 -13.96 -23.69
C LEU A 42 -1.20 -15.06 -22.75
N LEU A 43 -2.52 -15.17 -22.65
CA LEU A 43 -3.31 -16.34 -23.07
C LEU A 43 -4.78 -15.90 -23.03
N GLY A 44 -5.50 -16.13 -24.13
CA GLY A 44 -6.87 -15.64 -24.32
C GLY A 44 -7.87 -16.24 -23.32
N TYR A 45 -8.21 -15.47 -22.30
CA TYR A 45 -9.50 -15.41 -21.61
C TYR A 45 -9.47 -14.11 -20.79
N ASP A 46 -9.86 -12.99 -21.42
CA ASP A 46 -10.09 -11.73 -20.71
C ASP A 46 -11.45 -11.82 -20.01
N THR A 47 -11.47 -12.55 -18.90
CA THR A 47 -12.46 -12.33 -17.85
C THR A 47 -11.72 -11.61 -16.73
N THR A 48 -11.35 -10.36 -16.97
CA THR A 48 -11.07 -9.44 -15.86
C THR A 48 -12.27 -9.49 -14.92
N MET A 49 -12.11 -10.14 -13.76
CA MET A 49 -13.18 -10.19 -12.76
C MET A 49 -13.59 -8.76 -12.44
N SER A 50 -14.80 -8.39 -12.83
CA SER A 50 -15.34 -7.06 -12.53
C SER A 50 -15.69 -7.01 -11.05
N VAL A 51 -14.96 -6.20 -10.29
CA VAL A 51 -15.28 -5.93 -8.88
C VAL A 51 -16.29 -4.79 -8.82
N GLN A 52 -17.38 -4.97 -8.06
CA GLN A 52 -18.38 -3.94 -7.78
C GLN A 52 -18.08 -3.31 -6.42
N LEU A 53 -17.64 -2.04 -6.40
CA LEU A 53 -17.22 -1.37 -5.15
C LEU A 53 -18.36 -1.12 -4.14
N ASP A 54 -19.59 -1.02 -4.62
CA ASP A 54 -20.80 -0.84 -3.81
C ASP A 54 -21.37 -2.17 -3.27
N ASN A 55 -20.80 -3.30 -3.68
CA ASN A 55 -21.21 -4.64 -3.27
C ASN A 55 -20.09 -5.33 -2.48
N GLN A 56 -20.26 -5.38 -1.16
CA GLN A 56 -19.29 -6.03 -0.27
C GLN A 56 -19.01 -7.48 -0.65
N GLN A 57 -20.02 -8.24 -1.11
CA GLN A 57 -19.83 -9.64 -1.51
C GLN A 57 -18.90 -9.75 -2.73
N SER A 58 -19.00 -8.84 -3.69
CA SER A 58 -18.11 -8.81 -4.86
C SER A 58 -16.64 -8.59 -4.46
N ILE A 59 -16.41 -7.72 -3.46
CA ILE A 59 -15.07 -7.49 -2.90
C ILE A 59 -14.57 -8.73 -2.15
N ILE A 60 -15.43 -9.35 -1.33
CA ILE A 60 -15.11 -10.57 -0.57
C ILE A 60 -14.69 -11.69 -1.51
N ASP A 61 -15.50 -11.96 -2.53
CA ASP A 61 -15.26 -13.04 -3.49
C ASP A 61 -13.93 -12.84 -4.21
N TYR A 62 -13.66 -11.61 -4.68
CA TYR A 62 -12.40 -11.26 -5.32
C TYR A 62 -11.19 -11.46 -4.39
N CYS A 63 -11.27 -10.96 -3.15
CA CYS A 63 -10.17 -11.07 -2.19
C CYS A 63 -9.87 -12.54 -1.85
N ARG A 64 -10.90 -13.36 -1.66
CA ARG A 64 -10.75 -14.77 -1.28
C ARG A 64 -10.36 -15.67 -2.45
N SER A 65 -10.69 -15.31 -3.68
CA SER A 65 -10.25 -16.03 -4.88
C SER A 65 -8.86 -15.62 -5.37
N CYS A 66 -8.28 -14.54 -4.82
CA CYS A 66 -7.01 -14.01 -5.27
C CYS A 66 -5.86 -15.00 -4.96
N PRO A 67 -5.09 -15.45 -5.96
CA PRO A 67 -3.98 -16.36 -5.75
C PRO A 67 -2.81 -15.66 -5.04
N ASP A 68 -2.00 -16.44 -4.31
CA ASP A 68 -0.92 -15.91 -3.46
C ASP A 68 0.12 -15.08 -4.24
N ASP A 69 0.31 -15.36 -5.54
CA ASP A 69 1.25 -14.63 -6.42
C ASP A 69 0.75 -13.25 -6.89
N GLN A 70 -0.55 -12.97 -6.69
CA GLN A 70 -1.16 -11.67 -6.98
C GLN A 70 -1.31 -10.79 -5.73
N LEU A 71 -0.94 -11.30 -4.56
CA LEU A 71 -0.88 -10.50 -3.34
C LEU A 71 0.23 -9.44 -3.46
N ILE A 72 -0.11 -8.21 -3.14
CA ILE A 72 0.86 -7.09 -3.12
C ILE A 72 1.43 -6.81 -1.72
N GLY A 73 0.97 -7.58 -0.72
CA GLY A 73 1.46 -7.52 0.65
C GLY A 73 0.82 -8.56 1.54
N GLY A 74 1.48 -8.85 2.67
CA GLY A 74 1.04 -9.86 3.63
C GLY A 74 1.55 -11.27 3.32
N SER A 75 0.97 -12.26 4.00
CA SER A 75 1.29 -13.68 3.83
C SER A 75 0.02 -14.52 3.73
N LYS A 76 0.15 -15.75 3.25
CA LYS A 76 -0.97 -16.70 3.14
C LYS A 76 -1.71 -16.93 4.46
N TYR A 77 -0.99 -16.90 5.58
CA TYR A 77 -1.54 -17.20 6.91
C TYR A 77 -1.89 -15.94 7.71
N GLY A 78 -1.43 -14.76 7.27
CA GLY A 78 -1.70 -13.48 7.91
C GLY A 78 -2.75 -12.63 7.19
N ASN A 79 -2.75 -11.34 7.51
CA ASN A 79 -3.51 -10.34 6.76
C ASN A 79 -2.90 -10.17 5.36
N ARG A 80 -3.74 -10.04 4.34
CA ARG A 80 -3.35 -9.97 2.94
C ARG A 80 -3.74 -8.62 2.34
N VAL A 81 -3.03 -8.21 1.30
CA VAL A 81 -3.33 -6.99 0.55
C VAL A 81 -3.42 -7.30 -0.94
N VAL A 82 -4.52 -6.90 -1.56
CA VAL A 82 -4.74 -7.05 -3.02
C VAL A 82 -5.08 -5.71 -3.64
N LYS A 83 -4.64 -5.46 -4.87
CA LYS A 83 -5.09 -4.33 -5.68
C LYS A 83 -6.37 -4.72 -6.42
N LEU A 84 -7.41 -3.88 -6.37
CA LEU A 84 -8.63 -4.12 -7.13
C LEU A 84 -8.39 -3.86 -8.64
N PRO A 85 -8.88 -4.72 -9.54
CA PRO A 85 -8.66 -4.58 -10.97
C PRO A 85 -9.39 -3.33 -11.49
N ASN A 86 -8.72 -2.55 -12.34
CA ASN A 86 -9.25 -1.31 -12.93
C ASN A 86 -9.53 -0.17 -11.93
N TYR A 87 -9.10 -0.31 -10.67
CA TYR A 87 -9.21 0.74 -9.65
C TYR A 87 -7.84 1.08 -9.09
N ASP A 88 -7.66 2.34 -8.68
CA ASP A 88 -6.54 2.74 -7.84
C ASP A 88 -6.88 2.56 -6.36
N LEU A 89 -7.36 1.35 -6.02
CA LEU A 89 -7.75 0.94 -4.69
C LEU A 89 -7.09 -0.39 -4.32
N VAL A 90 -6.84 -0.56 -3.03
CA VAL A 90 -6.41 -1.82 -2.42
C VAL A 90 -7.38 -2.25 -1.35
N VAL A 91 -7.35 -3.55 -1.04
CA VAL A 91 -8.06 -4.12 0.09
C VAL A 91 -7.07 -4.85 0.99
N LYS A 92 -6.93 -4.39 2.23
CA LYS A 92 -6.34 -5.20 3.30
C LYS A 92 -7.44 -6.08 3.88
N PHE A 93 -7.23 -7.39 3.94
CA PHE A 93 -8.22 -8.31 4.50
C PHE A 93 -7.60 -9.42 5.33
N GLY A 94 -8.34 -9.91 6.33
CA GLY A 94 -7.85 -10.92 7.26
C GLY A 94 -8.64 -10.96 8.56
N ARG A 95 -8.47 -12.05 9.32
CA ARG A 95 -9.10 -12.21 10.65
C ARG A 95 -8.65 -11.17 11.68
N GLN A 96 -7.50 -10.53 11.47
CA GLN A 96 -6.96 -9.53 12.39
C GLN A 96 -7.12 -8.09 11.87
N VAL A 97 -7.70 -7.89 10.67
CA VAL A 97 -8.01 -6.55 10.17
C VAL A 97 -9.22 -6.02 10.94
N SER A 98 -9.06 -4.86 11.58
CA SER A 98 -10.05 -4.35 12.53
C SER A 98 -10.54 -2.95 12.18
N SER A 99 -11.73 -2.60 12.69
CA SER A 99 -12.25 -1.24 12.56
C SER A 99 -11.39 -0.19 13.27
N TYR A 100 -10.65 -0.60 14.31
CA TYR A 100 -9.70 0.27 15.00
C TYR A 100 -8.51 0.62 14.11
N GLU A 101 -7.99 -0.34 13.35
CA GLU A 101 -6.94 -0.10 12.36
C GLU A 101 -7.40 0.92 11.31
N ALA A 102 -8.57 0.69 10.71
CA ALA A 102 -9.15 1.62 9.72
C ALA A 102 -9.33 3.04 10.27
N LYS A 103 -9.86 3.17 11.50
CA LYS A 103 -10.03 4.47 12.16
C LYS A 103 -8.70 5.15 12.47
N ASN A 104 -7.69 4.40 12.89
CA ASN A 104 -6.38 4.96 13.22
C ASN A 104 -5.66 5.44 11.96
N GLN A 105 -5.66 4.65 10.88
CA GLN A 105 -5.12 5.08 9.60
C GLN A 105 -5.81 6.35 9.09
N GLN A 106 -7.14 6.43 9.23
CA GLN A 106 -7.88 7.63 8.83
C GLN A 106 -7.53 8.86 9.69
N LYS A 107 -7.19 8.69 10.97
CA LYS A 107 -6.66 9.78 11.81
C LYS A 107 -5.27 10.19 11.35
N GLU A 108 -4.39 9.22 11.09
CA GLU A 108 -3.02 9.45 10.61
C GLU A 108 -3.01 10.24 9.31
N TYR A 109 -3.90 9.92 8.37
CA TYR A 109 -4.09 10.69 7.14
C TYR A 109 -4.29 12.19 7.39
N ASN A 110 -5.03 12.55 8.45
CA ASN A 110 -5.39 13.93 8.74
C ASN A 110 -4.30 14.70 9.53
N ILE A 111 -3.32 14.00 10.10
CA ILE A 111 -2.35 14.59 11.04
C ILE A 111 -0.93 14.58 10.47
N VAL A 112 -0.56 13.55 9.70
CA VAL A 112 0.77 13.42 9.11
C VAL A 112 0.97 14.44 8.00
N ASP A 113 2.13 15.10 7.95
CA ASP A 113 2.47 15.99 6.83
C ASP A 113 2.69 15.14 5.56
N PRO A 114 1.88 15.32 4.49
CA PRO A 114 2.00 14.54 3.26
C PRO A 114 3.32 14.75 2.53
N LYS A 115 4.10 15.79 2.85
CA LYS A 115 5.46 16.00 2.34
C LYS A 115 6.49 15.04 2.97
N ILE A 116 6.18 14.51 4.15
CA ILE A 116 7.03 13.60 4.92
C ILE A 116 6.64 12.15 4.59
N VAL A 117 5.36 11.80 4.78
CA VAL A 117 4.80 10.48 4.48
C VAL A 117 3.40 10.62 3.89
N THR A 118 3.12 9.86 2.83
CA THR A 118 1.76 9.76 2.28
C THR A 118 1.04 8.58 2.92
N VAL A 119 -0.06 8.85 3.63
CA VAL A 119 -0.95 7.84 4.20
C VAL A 119 -2.11 7.61 3.21
N PRO A 120 -2.51 6.37 2.89
CA PRO A 120 -3.68 6.11 2.04
C PRO A 120 -4.99 6.50 2.74
N TRP A 121 -5.94 7.11 2.02
CA TRP A 121 -7.29 7.35 2.54
C TRP A 121 -8.07 6.05 2.68
N VAL A 122 -8.87 5.91 3.74
CA VAL A 122 -9.72 4.72 3.95
C VAL A 122 -11.13 5.04 3.44
N HIS A 123 -11.54 4.35 2.38
CA HIS A 123 -12.86 4.53 1.77
C HIS A 123 -13.95 3.74 2.48
N ASN A 124 -13.63 2.53 2.93
CA ASN A 124 -14.61 1.66 3.56
C ASN A 124 -13.94 0.65 4.50
N PHE A 125 -14.69 0.23 5.52
CA PHE A 125 -14.35 -0.91 6.36
C PHE A 125 -15.61 -1.74 6.64
N PHE A 126 -15.52 -3.05 6.48
CA PHE A 126 -16.58 -3.98 6.82
C PHE A 126 -16.03 -5.33 7.28
N VAL A 127 -16.90 -6.15 7.86
CA VAL A 127 -16.58 -7.48 8.38
C VAL A 127 -17.60 -8.46 7.82
N ASP A 128 -17.15 -9.63 7.38
CA ASP A 128 -18.04 -10.70 6.93
C ASP A 128 -18.55 -11.59 8.09
N ASP A 129 -19.44 -12.51 7.78
CA ASP A 129 -20.04 -13.42 8.76
C ASP A 129 -19.04 -14.40 9.39
N GLU A 130 -17.84 -14.56 8.82
CA GLU A 130 -16.76 -15.40 9.35
C GLU A 130 -15.77 -14.62 10.24
N GLY A 131 -16.01 -13.32 10.41
CA GLY A 131 -15.19 -12.43 11.21
C GLY A 131 -13.93 -11.93 10.50
N TRP A 132 -13.84 -11.99 9.17
CA TRP A 132 -12.76 -11.35 8.43
C TRP A 132 -13.06 -9.87 8.23
N GLY A 133 -12.11 -9.01 8.56
CA GLY A 133 -12.18 -7.60 8.24
C GLY A 133 -11.68 -7.31 6.82
N TYR A 134 -12.26 -6.30 6.20
CA TYR A 134 -11.92 -5.79 4.87
C TYR A 134 -11.81 -4.27 4.95
N MET A 135 -10.63 -3.75 4.64
CA MET A 135 -10.35 -2.32 4.63
C MET A 135 -9.99 -1.90 3.21
N VAL A 136 -10.87 -1.12 2.58
CA VAL A 136 -10.67 -0.55 1.25
C VAL A 136 -10.01 0.82 1.37
N SER A 137 -8.86 1.00 0.72
CA SER A 137 -8.09 2.24 0.78
C SER A 137 -7.44 2.59 -0.55
N ASP A 138 -6.92 3.81 -0.66
CA ASP A 138 -6.18 4.24 -1.85
C ASP A 138 -5.00 3.30 -2.18
N PHE A 139 -4.82 3.01 -3.46
CA PHE A 139 -3.57 2.44 -3.94
C PHE A 139 -2.53 3.55 -4.14
N ILE A 140 -1.44 3.52 -3.37
CA ILE A 140 -0.31 4.41 -3.59
C ILE A 140 0.71 3.70 -4.48
N ALA A 141 0.90 4.21 -5.70
CA ALA A 141 1.93 3.72 -6.60
C ALA A 141 3.33 3.98 -6.00
N GLY A 142 4.11 2.92 -5.86
CA GLY A 142 5.43 2.99 -5.26
C GLY A 142 6.18 1.67 -5.39
N LYS A 143 7.37 1.61 -4.78
CA LYS A 143 8.15 0.39 -4.63
C LYS A 143 8.47 0.21 -3.16
N THR A 144 8.26 -1.00 -2.65
CA THR A 144 8.77 -1.39 -1.34
C THR A 144 10.30 -1.27 -1.37
N ILE A 145 10.85 -0.58 -0.37
CA ILE A 145 12.30 -0.42 -0.23
C ILE A 145 12.78 -1.47 0.75
N ASP A 146 13.18 -2.62 0.21
CA ASP A 146 13.70 -3.75 0.97
C ASP A 146 14.78 -4.49 0.16
N PRO A 147 16.05 -4.57 0.64
CA PRO A 147 16.54 -3.97 1.88
C PRO A 147 16.61 -2.45 1.82
N LEU A 148 16.51 -1.79 2.98
CA LEU A 148 16.67 -0.34 3.08
C LEU A 148 18.12 0.07 2.73
N PRO A 149 18.36 0.80 1.62
CA PRO A 149 19.71 1.23 1.28
C PRO A 149 20.18 2.32 2.25
N HIS A 150 21.49 2.36 2.51
CA HIS A 150 22.10 3.34 3.44
C HIS A 150 21.72 4.79 3.13
N SER A 151 21.56 5.13 1.85
CA SER A 151 21.13 6.47 1.41
C SER A 151 19.73 6.88 1.89
N HIS A 152 18.90 5.92 2.31
CA HIS A 152 17.54 6.16 2.78
C HIS A 152 17.41 6.14 4.31
N ILE A 153 18.48 5.80 5.06
CA ILE A 153 18.45 5.75 6.53
C ILE A 153 18.12 7.12 7.12
N GLN A 154 18.73 8.20 6.62
CA GLN A 154 18.46 9.56 7.10
C GLN A 154 16.99 9.96 6.87
N LYS A 155 16.42 9.57 5.73
CA LYS A 155 15.01 9.84 5.42
C LYS A 155 14.09 9.06 6.36
N LEU A 156 14.39 7.79 6.63
CA LEU A 156 13.65 6.99 7.60
C LEU A 156 13.75 7.57 9.01
N ALA A 157 14.94 8.02 9.42
CA ALA A 157 15.13 8.68 10.71
C ALA A 157 14.26 9.93 10.84
N SER A 158 14.18 10.78 9.80
CA SER A 158 13.30 11.96 9.81
C SER A 158 11.81 11.61 9.93
N VAL A 159 11.38 10.51 9.31
CA VAL A 159 10.01 10.00 9.47
C VAL A 159 9.76 9.52 10.90
N LEU A 160 10.69 8.76 11.48
CA LEU A 160 10.59 8.28 12.86
C LEU A 160 10.60 9.43 13.88
N GLU A 161 11.46 10.45 13.68
CA GLU A 161 11.49 11.66 14.51
C GLU A 161 10.18 12.44 14.46
N PHE A 162 9.56 12.55 13.28
CA PHE A 162 8.24 13.16 13.14
C PHE A 162 7.19 12.42 13.98
N PHE A 163 7.15 11.08 13.91
CA PHE A 163 6.22 10.32 14.74
C PHE A 163 6.53 10.46 16.24
N TRP A 164 7.80 10.52 16.63
CA TRP A 164 8.16 10.67 18.04
C TRP A 164 7.76 12.04 18.62
N LEU A 165 7.96 13.13 17.88
CA LEU A 165 7.69 14.49 18.39
C LEU A 165 6.21 14.88 18.39
N TYR A 166 5.37 14.24 17.58
CA TYR A 166 3.98 14.64 17.37
C TYR A 166 2.93 13.61 17.83
N TYR A 167 3.33 12.40 18.25
CA TYR A 167 2.40 11.33 18.65
C TYR A 167 2.68 10.67 20.00
N LEU A 168 3.76 11.02 20.69
CA LEU A 168 4.10 10.57 22.06
C LEU A 168 4.34 11.78 22.96
#